data_AF-A0A7V9EAF9-F1
#
_entry.id   AF-A0A7V9EAF9-F1
#
_cell.length_a   1.000
_cell.length_b   1.000
_cell.length_c   1.000
_cell.angle_alpha   90.00
_cell.angle_beta   90.00
_cell.angle_gamma   90.00
#
_symmetry.space_group_name_H-M   'P 1'
#
loop_
_entity.id
_entity.type
_entity.pdbx_description
1 polymer ?
#
loop_
_entity_poly.entity_id
_entity_poly.type
_entity_poly.pdbx_seq_one_letter_code
_entity_poly.pdbx_strand_id
1 'polypeptide(L)'
;MDTSTIIWIVVAIVVVLAIAALAAAASKKGKERKLDTDRSKAAEIRDSAAEQESTVRRQEADAAEQDARARQVQAEADEKAAAAERLRVQAEERQSYASESRSDHSEQLREADSRDPDVRTDGTDDSTHTDPQTDPRAR
;
A
#
# COMPACT_ATOMS: atom_id res chain seq x y z
N MET A 1 28.50 -28.77 -86.68
CA MET A 1 27.75 -28.94 -85.42
C MET A 1 27.49 -30.42 -85.27
N ASP A 2 28.20 -31.07 -84.35
CA ASP A 2 28.25 -32.52 -84.28
C ASP A 2 27.02 -33.07 -83.55
N THR A 3 26.39 -34.11 -84.14
CA THR A 3 25.24 -34.81 -83.55
C THR A 3 25.53 -35.29 -82.12
N SER A 4 26.79 -35.61 -81.81
CA SER A 4 27.26 -35.99 -80.47
C SER A 4 27.05 -34.88 -79.43
N THR A 5 27.32 -33.61 -79.80
CA THR A 5 27.11 -32.45 -78.93
C THR A 5 25.63 -32.19 -78.69
N ILE A 6 24.79 -32.36 -79.72
CA ILE A 6 23.33 -32.21 -79.60
C ILE A 6 22.75 -33.27 -78.65
N ILE A 7 23.19 -34.53 -78.76
CA ILE A 7 22.74 -35.62 -77.87
C ILE A 7 23.12 -35.33 -76.42
N TRP A 8 24.34 -34.86 -76.16
CA TRP A 8 24.78 -34.51 -74.80
C TRP A 8 23.96 -33.36 -74.18
N ILE A 9 23.62 -32.34 -74.97
CA ILE A 9 22.78 -31.23 -74.51
C ILE A 9 21.37 -31.72 -74.14
N VAL A 10 20.78 -32.58 -74.97
CA VAL A 10 19.45 -33.15 -74.70
C VAL A 10 19.46 -33.98 -73.42
N VAL A 11 20.48 -34.82 -73.21
CA VAL A 11 20.63 -35.61 -71.99
C VAL A 11 20.77 -34.71 -70.75
N ALA A 12 21.56 -33.64 -70.83
CA ALA A 12 21.72 -32.69 -69.73
C ALA A 12 20.39 -32.02 -69.35
N ILE A 13 19.59 -31.61 -70.34
CA ILE A 13 18.26 -31.01 -70.11
C ILE A 13 17.31 -32.00 -69.42
N VAL A 14 17.29 -33.27 -69.85
CA VAL A 14 16.45 -34.31 -69.24
C VAL A 14 16.83 -34.54 -67.78
N VAL A 15 18.12 -34.56 -67.46
CA VAL A 15 18.60 -34.72 -66.08
C VAL A 15 18.19 -33.53 -65.20
N VAL A 16 18.32 -32.29 -65.71
CA VAL A 16 17.89 -31.09 -64.97
C VAL A 16 16.38 -31.10 -64.72
N LEU A 17 15.58 -31.50 -65.72
CA LEU A 17 14.13 -31.61 -65.56
C LEU A 17 13.74 -32.70 -64.55
N ALA A 18 14.43 -33.84 -64.54
CA ALA A 18 14.21 -34.90 -63.57
C ALA A 18 14.52 -34.45 -62.13
N ILE A 19 15.62 -33.72 -61.92
CA ILE A 19 15.99 -33.17 -60.61
C ILE A 19 14.97 -32.13 -60.15
N ALA A 20 14.53 -31.24 -61.05
CA ALA A 20 13.51 -30.24 -60.76
C ALA A 20 12.16 -30.87 -60.37
N ALA A 21 11.75 -31.95 -61.06
CA ALA A 21 10.55 -32.70 -60.74
C ALA A 21 10.62 -33.38 -59.36
N LEU A 22 11.78 -33.97 -59.02
CA LEU A 22 12.00 -34.56 -57.70
C LEU A 22 11.96 -33.51 -56.58
N ALA A 23 12.61 -32.36 -56.79
CA ALA A 23 12.61 -31.26 -55.83
C ALA A 23 11.20 -30.69 -55.60
N ALA A 24 10.42 -30.53 -56.68
CA ALA A 24 9.03 -30.05 -56.60
C ALA A 24 8.12 -31.06 -55.87
N ALA A 25 8.29 -32.36 -56.10
CA ALA A 25 7.53 -33.41 -55.42
C ALA A 25 7.85 -33.48 -53.92
N ALA A 26 9.13 -33.36 -53.53
CA ALA A 26 9.55 -33.29 -52.13
C ALA A 26 8.97 -32.06 -51.41
N SER A 27 8.90 -30.92 -52.11
CA SER A 27 8.39 -29.66 -51.56
C SER A 27 6.88 -29.68 -51.31
N LYS A 28 6.09 -30.41 -52.13
CA LYS A 28 4.64 -30.56 -51.93
C LYS A 28 4.30 -31.32 -50.64
N LYS A 29 5.05 -32.40 -50.32
CA LYS A 29 4.84 -33.24 -49.13
C LYS A 29 5.13 -32.51 -47.80
N GLY A 30 5.92 -31.44 -47.84
CA GLY A 30 6.19 -30.58 -46.68
C GLY A 30 5.08 -29.57 -46.37
N LYS A 31 4.25 -29.17 -47.35
CA LYS A 31 3.16 -28.22 -47.15
C LYS A 31 1.96 -28.83 -46.40
N GLU A 32 1.68 -30.11 -46.62
CA GLU A 32 0.58 -30.82 -45.96
C GLU A 32 0.80 -30.99 -44.45
N ARG A 33 2.07 -31.13 -44.01
CA ARG A 33 2.42 -31.25 -42.58
C ARG A 33 2.38 -29.91 -41.83
N LYS A 34 2.58 -28.79 -42.53
CA LYS A 34 2.53 -27.45 -41.91
C LYS A 34 1.11 -27.02 -41.56
N LEU A 35 0.13 -27.41 -42.36
CA LEU A 35 -1.29 -27.12 -42.11
C LEU A 35 -1.81 -27.77 -40.81
N ASP A 36 -1.30 -28.95 -40.46
CA ASP A 36 -1.66 -29.64 -39.21
C ASP A 36 -0.99 -29.00 -37.98
N THR A 37 0.26 -28.55 -38.14
CA THR A 37 1.03 -27.92 -37.06
C THR A 37 0.48 -26.53 -36.69
N ASP A 38 -0.05 -25.79 -37.67
CA ASP A 38 -0.63 -24.46 -37.44
C ASP A 38 -1.96 -24.52 -36.68
N ARG A 39 -2.73 -25.61 -36.81
CA ARG A 39 -3.99 -25.79 -36.08
C ARG A 39 -3.74 -26.08 -34.58
N SER A 40 -2.71 -26.85 -34.26
CA SER A 40 -2.33 -27.17 -32.87
C SER A 40 -1.80 -25.94 -32.12
N LYS A 41 -0.99 -25.11 -32.78
CA LYS A 41 -0.47 -23.86 -32.18
C LYS A 41 -1.59 -22.85 -31.86
N ALA A 42 -2.65 -22.81 -32.67
CA ALA A 42 -3.79 -21.91 -32.43
C ALA A 42 -4.71 -22.37 -31.28
N ALA A 43 -4.68 -23.65 -30.90
CA ALA A 43 -5.36 -24.17 -29.71
C ALA A 43 -4.53 -23.89 -28.45
N GLU A 44 -3.21 -24.15 -28.52
CA GLU A 44 -2.28 -23.91 -27.41
C GLU A 44 -2.22 -22.43 -26.98
N ILE A 45 -2.28 -21.49 -27.95
CA ILE A 45 -2.35 -20.06 -27.66
C ILE A 45 -3.68 -19.68 -26.96
N ARG A 46 -4.79 -20.35 -27.28
CA ARG A 46 -6.09 -20.08 -26.65
C ARG A 46 -6.14 -20.61 -25.22
N ASP A 47 -5.59 -21.79 -24.97
CA ASP A 47 -5.53 -22.36 -23.62
C ASP A 47 -4.58 -21.54 -22.72
N SER A 48 -3.42 -21.11 -23.25
CA SER A 48 -2.49 -20.25 -22.51
C SER A 48 -3.07 -18.87 -22.19
N ALA A 49 -3.90 -18.30 -23.08
CA ALA A 49 -4.59 -17.04 -22.83
C ALA A 49 -5.68 -17.18 -21.74
N ALA A 50 -6.40 -18.30 -21.71
CA ALA A 50 -7.44 -18.55 -20.71
C ALA A 50 -6.85 -18.75 -19.29
N GLU A 51 -5.71 -19.41 -19.16
CA GLU A 51 -4.99 -19.53 -17.88
C GLU A 51 -4.49 -18.18 -17.35
N GLN A 52 -3.94 -17.34 -18.25
CA GLN A 52 -3.48 -16.00 -17.88
C GLN A 52 -4.64 -15.09 -17.44
N GLU A 53 -5.79 -15.14 -18.13
CA GLU A 53 -6.99 -14.38 -17.74
C GLU A 53 -7.52 -14.80 -16.35
N SER A 54 -7.43 -16.09 -16.00
CA SER A 54 -7.84 -16.58 -14.67
C SER A 54 -6.93 -16.06 -13.56
N THR A 55 -5.62 -15.96 -13.83
CA THR A 55 -4.62 -15.48 -12.88
C THR A 55 -4.77 -13.98 -12.64
N VAL A 56 -4.95 -13.20 -13.72
CA VAL A 56 -5.19 -11.76 -13.63
C VAL A 56 -6.49 -11.47 -12.88
N ARG A 57 -7.60 -12.15 -13.21
CA ARG A 57 -8.87 -11.97 -12.49
C ARG A 57 -8.76 -12.30 -10.99
N ARG A 58 -7.98 -13.32 -10.63
CA ARG A 58 -7.76 -13.67 -9.22
C ARG A 58 -6.97 -12.57 -8.50
N GLN A 59 -5.94 -12.05 -9.15
CA GLN A 59 -5.12 -10.97 -8.59
C GLN A 59 -5.92 -9.66 -8.47
N GLU A 60 -6.80 -9.37 -9.43
CA GLU A 60 -7.73 -8.23 -9.36
C GLU A 60 -8.74 -8.39 -8.22
N ALA A 61 -9.28 -9.61 -8.01
CA ALA A 61 -10.17 -9.90 -6.90
C ALA A 61 -9.48 -9.76 -5.54
N ASP A 62 -8.25 -10.29 -5.40
CA ASP A 62 -7.45 -10.16 -4.19
C ASP A 62 -7.13 -8.68 -3.90
N ALA A 63 -6.79 -7.90 -4.94
CA ALA A 63 -6.54 -6.46 -4.79
C ALA A 63 -7.79 -5.69 -4.36
N ALA A 64 -8.96 -6.00 -4.94
CA ALA A 64 -10.23 -5.40 -4.54
C ALA A 64 -10.62 -5.76 -3.10
N GLU A 65 -10.36 -6.99 -2.67
CA GLU A 65 -10.58 -7.42 -1.28
C GLU A 65 -9.65 -6.65 -0.31
N GLN A 66 -8.38 -6.49 -0.65
CA GLN A 66 -7.44 -5.73 0.17
C GLN A 66 -7.83 -4.25 0.26
N ASP A 67 -8.27 -3.63 -0.84
CA ASP A 67 -8.73 -2.24 -0.82
C ASP A 67 -9.99 -2.08 0.05
N ALA A 68 -10.96 -3.00 -0.08
CA ALA A 68 -12.15 -3.01 0.76
C ALA A 68 -11.79 -3.17 2.25
N ARG A 69 -10.87 -4.09 2.57
CA ARG A 69 -10.39 -4.30 3.95
C ARG A 69 -9.66 -3.06 4.49
N ALA A 70 -8.83 -2.41 3.68
CA ALA A 70 -8.13 -1.19 4.06
C ALA A 70 -9.13 -0.07 4.41
N ARG A 71 -10.18 0.11 3.61
CA ARG A 71 -11.25 1.08 3.88
C ARG A 71 -12.01 0.79 5.17
N GLN A 72 -12.28 -0.49 5.47
CA GLN A 72 -12.93 -0.89 6.72
C GLN A 72 -12.06 -0.56 7.95
N VAL A 73 -10.77 -0.90 7.90
CA VAL A 73 -9.83 -0.60 8.98
C VAL A 73 -9.69 0.90 9.19
N GLN A 74 -9.64 1.68 8.11
CA GLN A 74 -9.59 3.13 8.18
C GLN A 74 -10.85 3.71 8.83
N ALA A 75 -12.03 3.26 8.43
CA ALA A 75 -13.29 3.71 9.03
C ALA A 75 -13.35 3.40 10.54
N GLU A 76 -12.92 2.20 10.95
CA GLU A 76 -12.85 1.83 12.37
C GLU A 76 -11.85 2.69 13.15
N ALA A 77 -10.72 3.04 12.53
CA ALA A 77 -9.73 3.94 13.13
C ALA A 77 -10.29 5.35 13.31
N ASP A 78 -11.01 5.87 12.31
CA ASP A 78 -11.64 7.18 12.35
C ASP A 78 -12.73 7.26 13.44
N GLU A 79 -13.54 6.20 13.58
CA GLU A 79 -14.52 6.10 14.66
C GLU A 79 -13.87 6.11 16.04
N LYS A 80 -12.78 5.34 16.22
CA LYS A 80 -12.02 5.32 17.48
C LYS A 80 -11.36 6.66 17.78
N ALA A 81 -10.81 7.34 16.76
CA ALA A 81 -10.23 8.66 16.90
C ALA A 81 -11.29 9.69 17.33
N ALA A 82 -12.47 9.66 16.71
CA ALA A 82 -13.59 10.53 17.09
C ALA A 82 -14.08 10.25 18.52
N ALA A 83 -14.14 8.99 18.93
CA ALA A 83 -14.49 8.62 20.30
C ALA A 83 -13.45 9.12 21.33
N ALA A 84 -12.17 8.97 21.01
CA ALA A 84 -11.08 9.47 21.85
C ALA A 84 -11.13 11.00 21.99
N GLU A 85 -11.37 11.73 20.90
CA GLU A 85 -11.52 13.18 20.93
C GLU A 85 -12.69 13.61 21.82
N ARG A 86 -13.85 12.94 21.73
CA ARG A 86 -14.99 13.21 22.61
C ARG A 86 -14.67 12.99 24.09
N LEU A 87 -13.88 11.97 24.42
CA LEU A 87 -13.45 11.72 25.79
C LEU A 87 -12.46 12.79 26.26
N ARG A 88 -11.56 13.24 25.39
CA ARG A 88 -10.63 14.33 25.69
C ARG A 88 -11.36 15.64 25.99
N VAL A 89 -12.31 16.03 25.13
CA VAL A 89 -13.13 17.24 25.35
C VAL A 89 -13.86 17.16 26.68
N GLN A 90 -14.49 16.02 27.01
CA GLN A 90 -15.15 15.84 28.30
C GLN A 90 -14.19 15.94 29.50
N ALA A 91 -12.96 15.44 29.36
CA ALA A 91 -11.94 15.55 30.39
C ALA A 91 -11.50 17.01 30.59
N GLU A 92 -11.29 17.74 29.49
CA GLU A 92 -10.96 19.17 29.50
C GLU A 92 -12.09 20.00 30.14
N GLU A 93 -13.36 19.73 29.79
CA GLU A 93 -14.51 20.39 30.41
C GLU A 93 -14.57 20.16 31.94
N ARG A 94 -14.37 18.90 32.38
CA ARG A 94 -14.34 18.58 33.82
C ARG A 94 -13.17 19.25 34.53
N GLN A 95 -12.01 19.33 33.89
CA GLN A 95 -10.85 20.01 34.44
C GLN A 95 -11.11 21.51 34.57
N SER A 96 -11.69 22.14 33.56
CA SER A 96 -12.07 23.56 33.57
C SER A 96 -13.05 23.85 34.70
N TYR A 97 -14.11 23.05 34.85
CA TYR A 97 -15.08 23.20 35.93
C TYR A 97 -14.45 23.04 37.32
N ALA A 98 -13.56 22.06 37.49
CA ALA A 98 -12.84 21.87 38.75
C ALA A 98 -11.89 23.04 39.06
N SER A 99 -11.28 23.64 38.04
CA SER A 99 -10.43 24.83 38.19
C SER A 99 -11.25 26.07 38.55
N GLU A 100 -12.39 26.26 37.91
CA GLU A 100 -13.33 27.36 38.20
C GLU A 100 -13.85 27.27 39.64
N SER A 101 -14.34 26.09 40.05
CA SER A 101 -14.82 25.87 41.42
C SER A 101 -13.73 26.11 42.48
N ARG A 102 -12.47 25.79 42.18
CA ARG A 102 -11.33 26.09 43.07
C ARG A 102 -11.08 27.59 43.16
N SER A 103 -11.14 28.30 42.05
CA SER A 103 -11.00 29.76 42.00
C SER A 103 -12.11 30.43 42.81
N ASP A 104 -13.37 30.06 42.57
CA ASP A 104 -14.54 30.58 43.28
C ASP A 104 -14.44 30.36 44.78
N HIS A 105 -14.04 29.15 45.21
CA HIS A 105 -13.82 28.84 46.62
C HIS A 105 -12.71 29.70 47.23
N SER A 106 -11.60 29.92 46.51
CA SER A 106 -10.51 30.77 46.98
C SER A 106 -10.91 32.25 47.09
N GLU A 107 -11.81 32.71 46.22
CA GLU A 107 -12.35 34.07 46.25
C GLU A 107 -13.33 34.25 47.41
N GLN A 108 -14.23 33.29 47.63
CA GLN A 108 -15.16 33.30 48.77
C GLN A 108 -14.42 33.29 50.11
N LEU A 109 -13.34 32.50 50.24
CA LEU A 109 -12.52 32.53 51.45
C LEU A 109 -11.86 33.90 51.67
N ARG A 110 -11.30 34.51 50.62
CA ARG A 110 -10.73 35.87 50.72
C ARG A 110 -11.77 36.92 51.08
N GLU A 111 -12.98 36.82 50.53
CA GLU A 111 -14.07 37.74 50.87
C GLU A 111 -14.50 37.55 52.32
N ALA A 112 -14.61 36.31 52.81
CA ALA A 112 -14.92 36.02 54.20
C ALA A 112 -13.86 36.61 55.15
N ASP A 113 -12.56 36.36 54.88
CA ASP A 113 -11.45 36.90 55.66
C ASP A 113 -11.44 38.43 55.68
N SER A 114 -11.83 39.09 54.57
CA SER A 114 -11.89 40.55 54.48
C SER A 114 -13.01 41.19 55.32
N ARG A 115 -14.08 40.43 55.60
CA ARG A 115 -15.24 40.89 56.37
C ARG A 115 -15.17 40.53 57.84
N ASP A 116 -14.28 39.62 58.23
CA ASP A 116 -14.12 39.18 59.60
C ASP A 116 -13.28 40.20 60.39
N PRO A 117 -13.88 40.93 61.36
CA PRO A 117 -13.16 41.90 62.19
C PRO A 117 -12.21 41.26 63.22
N ASP A 118 -12.29 39.95 63.43
CA ASP A 118 -11.38 39.18 64.29
C ASP A 118 -10.15 38.65 63.51
N VAL A 119 -10.13 38.78 62.18
CA VAL A 119 -8.92 38.55 61.38
C VAL A 119 -7.95 39.67 61.71
N ARG A 120 -7.02 39.35 62.59
CA ARG A 120 -5.87 40.16 62.99
C ARG A 120 -5.06 40.55 61.76
N THR A 121 -5.39 41.67 61.13
CA THR A 121 -4.44 42.43 60.30
C THR A 121 -3.57 43.31 61.20
N ASP A 122 -3.15 42.80 62.35
CA ASP A 122 -2.21 43.48 63.22
C ASP A 122 -0.82 43.18 62.64
N GLY A 123 -0.34 44.07 61.78
CA GLY A 123 1.06 44.04 61.38
C GLY A 123 1.93 44.14 62.61
N THR A 124 2.82 43.17 62.85
CA THR A 124 4.07 43.27 63.62
C THR A 124 4.82 41.94 63.53
N ASP A 125 6.12 42.06 63.25
CA ASP A 125 7.22 41.13 63.54
C ASP A 125 6.89 39.68 63.93
N ASP A 126 7.48 38.71 63.23
CA ASP A 126 8.52 37.91 63.90
C ASP A 126 9.46 37.20 62.93
N SER A 127 10.73 37.38 63.23
CA SER A 127 11.92 36.64 62.87
C SER A 127 11.75 35.22 62.27
N THR A 128 11.93 35.09 60.95
CA THR A 128 12.65 33.91 60.42
C THR A 128 14.08 34.30 60.16
N HIS A 129 14.87 34.17 61.24
CA HIS A 129 16.28 33.82 61.23
C HIS A 129 16.55 32.79 60.11
N THR A 130 16.91 33.28 58.93
CA THR A 130 17.45 32.46 57.86
C THR A 130 18.95 32.42 58.11
N ASP A 131 19.37 31.47 58.93
CA ASP A 131 20.77 31.09 59.03
C ASP A 131 21.24 30.64 57.64
N PRO A 132 22.22 31.32 57.00
CA PRO A 132 22.77 30.87 55.75
C PRO A 132 23.83 29.81 56.07
N GLN A 133 23.41 28.63 56.53
CA GLN A 133 24.33 27.51 56.66
C GLN A 133 24.42 26.79 55.31
N THR A 134 25.24 27.38 54.43
CA THR A 134 25.96 26.68 53.38
C THR A 134 26.55 25.38 53.92
N ASP A 135 26.04 24.24 53.47
CA ASP A 135 26.80 22.99 53.47
C ASP A 135 27.16 22.63 52.02
N PRO A 136 28.41 22.89 51.59
CA PRO A 136 28.90 22.52 50.28
C PRO A 136 29.63 21.17 50.33
N ARG A 137 29.04 20.07 50.86
CA ARG A 137 29.66 18.73 50.77
C ARG A 137 28.69 17.54 50.76
N ALA A 138 28.32 17.09 49.56
CA ALA A 138 28.21 15.67 49.18
C ALA A 138 27.98 15.59 47.66
N ARG A 139 29.06 15.64 46.87
CA ARG A 139 29.69 14.50 46.18
C ARG A 139 28.82 13.88 45.08
#